data_AF-A0ABD5UVQ8-F1
#
_entry.id   AF-A0ABD5UVQ8-F1
#
_cell.length_a   1.000
_cell.length_b   1.000
_cell.length_c   1.000
_cell.angle_alpha   90.00
_cell.angle_beta   90.00
_cell.angle_gamma   90.00
#
_symmetry.space_group_name_H-M   'P 1'
#
loop_
_entity.id
_entity.type
_entity.pdbx_description
1 polymer ?
#
loop_
_entity_poly.entity_id
_entity_poly.type
_entity_poly.pdbx_seq_one_letter_code
_entity_poly.pdbx_strand_id
1 'polypeptide(L)'
;MIRERARRTHDRVREELESAFLEDHTPREIAVSFSLGVFITALPTLGFGVAVFLVLAYLFKQLSKIALFASVIVLNPAVKWGVYGTSYWLGTRLLAPVPEEAMEAFTPVAGTEHLLRLWAGNLLLAIVFAVVAYVLAFRLVIEFRERNPDLDALPVDLDGE
;
A
#
# COMPACT_ATOMS: atom_id res chain seq x y z
N MET A 1 35.35 12.88 -12.82
CA MET A 1 35.28 14.00 -11.86
C MET A 1 33.90 14.67 -11.74
N ILE A 2 33.26 15.22 -12.79
CA ILE A 2 31.93 15.86 -12.65
C ILE A 2 30.81 14.85 -12.31
N ARG A 3 30.84 13.65 -12.91
CA ARG A 3 29.86 12.58 -12.63
C ARG A 3 29.91 12.02 -11.19
N GLU A 4 31.08 12.03 -10.54
CA GLU A 4 31.23 11.56 -9.15
C GLU A 4 30.80 12.60 -8.12
N ARG A 5 30.89 13.90 -8.45
CA ARG A 5 30.33 14.96 -7.62
C ARG A 5 28.80 14.99 -7.74
N ALA A 6 28.28 14.85 -8.96
CA ALA A 6 26.84 14.78 -9.20
C ALA A 6 26.17 13.58 -8.49
N ARG A 7 26.80 12.40 -8.46
CA ARG A 7 26.31 11.25 -7.69
C ARG A 7 26.29 11.53 -6.19
N ARG A 8 27.39 12.03 -5.61
CA ARG A 8 27.45 12.36 -4.18
C ARG A 8 26.41 13.40 -3.75
N THR A 9 26.15 14.43 -4.56
CA THR A 9 25.13 15.42 -4.24
C THR A 9 23.72 14.85 -4.39
N HIS A 10 23.46 14.04 -5.43
CA HIS A 10 22.16 13.39 -5.60
C HIS A 10 21.88 12.37 -4.50
N ASP A 11 22.86 11.54 -4.14
CA ASP A 11 22.74 10.53 -3.10
C ASP A 11 22.49 11.21 -1.73
N ARG A 12 23.19 12.31 -1.46
CA ARG A 12 22.99 13.09 -0.23
C ARG A 12 21.66 13.83 -0.18
N VAL A 13 21.20 14.44 -1.27
CA VAL A 13 19.88 15.08 -1.34
C VAL A 13 18.77 14.03 -1.21
N ARG A 14 18.97 12.84 -1.79
CA ARG A 14 18.06 11.72 -1.65
C ARG A 14 18.01 11.20 -0.21
N GLU A 15 19.16 11.05 0.44
CA GLU A 15 19.26 10.64 1.85
C GLU A 15 18.66 11.70 2.78
N GLU A 16 18.92 12.99 2.55
CA GLU A 16 18.33 14.10 3.33
C GLU A 16 16.80 14.15 3.13
N LEU A 17 16.29 13.99 1.90
CA LEU A 17 14.85 13.89 1.66
C LEU A 17 14.24 12.63 2.27
N GLU A 18 14.86 11.46 2.09
CA GLU A 18 14.40 10.21 2.71
C GLU A 18 14.40 10.34 4.23
N SER A 19 15.39 11.00 4.84
CA SER A 19 15.45 11.26 6.28
C SER A 19 14.35 12.20 6.76
N ALA A 20 14.22 13.40 6.18
CA ALA A 20 13.23 14.39 6.58
C ALA A 20 11.80 13.84 6.49
N PHE A 21 11.52 13.00 5.48
CA PHE A 21 10.21 12.40 5.33
C PHE A 21 9.97 11.14 6.20
N LEU A 22 11.03 10.41 6.55
CA LEU A 22 10.95 9.25 7.45
C LEU A 22 10.96 9.66 8.92
N GLU A 23 11.52 10.82 9.28
CA GLU A 23 11.61 11.34 10.65
C GLU A 23 10.29 11.92 11.15
N ASP A 24 9.50 12.55 10.28
CA ASP A 24 8.19 13.16 10.62
C ASP A 24 7.16 12.16 11.16
N HIS A 25 7.35 10.86 10.95
CA HIS A 25 6.37 9.83 11.30
C HIS A 25 7.04 8.71 12.07
N THR A 26 6.39 8.19 13.11
CA THR A 26 6.89 7.01 13.83
C THR A 26 6.92 5.76 12.93
N PRO A 27 7.75 4.74 13.23
CA PRO A 27 7.76 3.48 12.47
C PRO A 27 6.38 2.81 12.38
N ARG A 28 5.59 2.98 13.44
CA ARG A 28 4.20 2.52 13.51
C ARG A 28 3.31 3.27 12.53
N GLU A 29 3.39 4.60 12.47
CA GLU A 29 2.61 5.40 11.52
C GLU A 29 2.96 5.06 10.07
N ILE A 30 4.24 4.88 9.75
CA ILE A 30 4.69 4.44 8.42
C ILE A 30 4.11 3.05 8.09
N ALA A 31 4.18 2.09 9.01
CA ALA A 31 3.66 0.75 8.81
C ALA A 31 2.12 0.72 8.65
N VAL A 32 1.39 1.48 9.48
CA VAL A 32 -0.07 1.64 9.35
C VAL A 32 -0.41 2.25 8.00
N SER A 33 0.28 3.31 7.60
CA SER A 33 0.05 4.00 6.33
C SER A 33 0.28 3.07 5.14
N PHE A 34 1.38 2.33 5.13
CA PHE A 34 1.70 1.39 4.07
C PHE A 34 0.67 0.25 4.00
N SER A 35 0.34 -0.38 5.13
CA SER A 35 -0.64 -1.48 5.18
C SER A 35 -2.05 -1.05 4.78
N LEU A 36 -2.48 0.14 5.19
CA LEU A 36 -3.74 0.72 4.78
C LEU A 36 -3.76 0.96 3.27
N GLY A 37 -2.66 1.46 2.71
CA GLY A 37 -2.53 1.63 1.27
C GLY A 37 -2.58 0.31 0.50
N VAL A 38 -1.90 -0.74 1.00
CA VAL A 38 -1.97 -2.10 0.42
C VAL A 38 -3.40 -2.65 0.48
N PHE A 39 -4.10 -2.46 1.59
CA PHE A 39 -5.50 -2.86 1.74
C PHE A 39 -6.39 -2.21 0.68
N ILE A 40 -6.32 -0.88 0.55
CA ILE A 40 -7.14 -0.10 -0.39
C ILE A 40 -6.81 -0.46 -1.84
N THR A 41 -5.53 -0.63 -2.16
CA THR A 41 -5.12 -0.97 -3.52
C THR A 41 -5.47 -2.40 -3.91
N ALA A 42 -5.54 -3.32 -2.95
CA ALA A 42 -5.99 -4.69 -3.18
C ALA A 42 -7.50 -4.77 -3.43
N LEU A 43 -8.31 -3.86 -2.89
CA LEU A 43 -9.77 -3.83 -3.13
C LEU A 43 -10.10 -3.59 -4.61
N PRO A 44 -11.19 -4.19 -5.14
CA PRO A 44 -11.64 -3.97 -6.52
C PRO A 44 -12.33 -2.60 -6.64
N THR A 45 -11.59 -1.51 -6.39
CA THR A 45 -12.14 -0.15 -6.35
C THR A 45 -12.40 0.46 -7.73
N LEU A 46 -12.18 -0.27 -8.84
CA LEU A 46 -12.40 0.22 -10.22
C LEU A 46 -11.84 1.62 -10.52
N GLY A 47 -10.67 1.95 -9.97
CA GLY A 47 -10.04 3.27 -10.11
C GLY A 47 -10.36 4.30 -9.03
N PHE A 48 -11.39 4.08 -8.19
CA PHE A 48 -11.70 4.96 -7.05
C PHE A 48 -10.67 4.95 -5.93
N GLY A 49 -9.72 3.99 -5.93
CA GLY A 49 -8.66 3.90 -4.94
C GLY A 49 -7.89 5.22 -4.81
N VAL A 50 -7.59 5.90 -5.94
CA VAL A 50 -6.88 7.20 -5.92
C VAL A 50 -7.66 8.25 -5.13
N ALA A 51 -8.98 8.34 -5.32
CA ALA A 51 -9.81 9.26 -4.56
C ALA A 51 -9.79 8.95 -3.06
N VAL A 52 -9.87 7.66 -2.69
CA VAL A 52 -9.75 7.22 -1.29
C VAL A 52 -8.38 7.61 -0.71
N PHE A 53 -7.29 7.42 -1.46
CA PHE A 53 -5.96 7.85 -1.04
C PHE A 53 -5.87 9.36 -0.82
N LEU A 54 -6.42 10.17 -1.73
CA LEU A 54 -6.42 11.62 -1.58
C LEU A 54 -7.21 12.07 -0.35
N VAL A 55 -8.38 11.47 -0.12
CA VAL A 55 -9.20 11.77 1.06
C VAL A 55 -8.46 11.37 2.34
N LEU A 56 -7.85 10.19 2.39
CA LEU A 56 -7.10 9.75 3.57
C LEU A 56 -5.86 10.62 3.83
N ALA A 57 -5.09 10.94 2.79
CA ALA A 57 -3.92 11.81 2.90
C ALA A 57 -4.28 13.25 3.29
N TYR A 58 -5.50 13.70 2.99
CA TYR A 58 -6.02 15.00 3.39
C TYR A 58 -6.53 14.99 4.84
N LEU A 59 -7.30 13.97 5.24
CA LEU A 59 -7.94 13.90 6.55
C LEU A 59 -6.98 13.52 7.68
N PHE A 60 -5.97 12.70 7.41
CA PHE A 60 -5.11 12.11 8.44
C PHE A 60 -3.66 12.57 8.27
N LYS A 61 -3.26 13.58 9.04
CA LYS A 61 -1.88 14.10 9.04
C LYS A 61 -0.85 13.10 9.58
N GLN A 62 -1.30 12.12 10.37
CA GLN A 62 -0.47 11.04 10.93
C GLN A 62 -0.14 9.96 9.88
N LEU A 63 -0.77 9.99 8.71
CA LEU A 63 -0.47 9.03 7.65
C LEU A 63 0.71 9.52 6.81
N SER A 64 1.75 8.69 6.73
CA SER A 64 2.88 8.92 5.84
C SER A 64 2.41 8.80 4.39
N LYS A 65 2.37 9.95 3.70
CA LYS A 65 1.99 10.04 2.28
C LYS A 65 2.91 9.22 1.39
N ILE A 66 4.19 9.14 1.74
CA ILE A 66 5.19 8.33 1.03
C ILE A 66 4.91 6.85 1.22
N ALA A 67 4.60 6.41 2.44
CA ALA A 67 4.22 5.02 2.70
C ALA A 67 2.92 4.65 1.96
N LEU A 68 1.92 5.53 1.95
CA LEU A 68 0.71 5.37 1.15
C LEU A 68 1.04 5.24 -0.34
N PHE A 69 1.89 6.11 -0.88
CA PHE A 69 2.27 6.07 -2.29
C PHE A 69 3.07 4.82 -2.64
N ALA A 70 4.01 4.40 -1.79
CA ALA A 70 4.80 3.20 -1.97
C ALA A 70 3.93 1.94 -2.09
N SER A 71 2.82 1.88 -1.34
CA SER A 71 1.87 0.76 -1.44
C SER A 71 1.24 0.61 -2.84
N VAL A 72 1.03 1.72 -3.56
CA VAL A 72 0.46 1.73 -4.91
C VAL A 72 1.41 1.08 -5.91
N ILE A 73 2.72 1.27 -5.72
CA ILE A 73 3.75 0.69 -6.58
C ILE A 73 3.82 -0.83 -6.43
N VAL A 74 3.63 -1.34 -5.20
CA VAL A 74 3.69 -2.77 -4.90
C VAL A 74 2.57 -3.54 -5.62
N LEU A 75 1.35 -3.02 -5.60
CA LEU A 75 0.18 -3.61 -6.25
C LEU A 75 0.02 -3.11 -7.70
N ASN A 76 1.04 -3.37 -8.52
CA ASN A 76 1.04 -3.05 -9.95
C ASN A 76 -0.04 -3.86 -10.72
N PRO A 77 -0.39 -3.45 -11.97
CA PRO A 77 -1.44 -4.12 -12.73
C PRO A 77 -1.28 -5.63 -12.83
N ALA A 78 -0.07 -6.14 -13.09
CA ALA A 78 0.20 -7.57 -13.20
C ALA A 78 -0.13 -8.32 -11.90
N VAL A 79 0.29 -7.77 -10.75
CA VAL A 79 -0.04 -8.34 -9.43
C VAL A 79 -1.55 -8.32 -9.20
N LYS A 80 -2.23 -7.22 -9.55
CA LYS A 80 -3.69 -7.10 -9.40
C LYS A 80 -4.48 -8.16 -10.16
N TRP A 81 -4.07 -8.54 -11.36
CA TRP A 81 -4.73 -9.63 -12.10
C TRP A 81 -4.66 -10.95 -11.32
N GLY A 82 -3.50 -11.27 -10.74
CA GLY A 82 -3.33 -12.45 -9.90
C GLY A 82 -4.16 -12.38 -8.61
N VAL A 83 -4.22 -11.20 -7.98
CA VAL A 83 -5.05 -10.97 -6.78
C VAL A 83 -6.52 -11.22 -7.12
N TYR A 84 -7.07 -10.63 -8.18
CA TYR A 84 -8.49 -10.80 -8.50
C TYR A 84 -8.85 -12.23 -8.91
N GLY A 85 -7.98 -12.93 -9.65
CA GLY A 85 -8.18 -14.35 -9.96
C GLY A 85 -8.23 -15.20 -8.69
N THR A 86 -7.27 -14.98 -7.78
CA THR A 86 -7.20 -15.68 -6.49
C THR A 86 -8.39 -15.33 -5.59
N SER A 87 -8.79 -14.06 -5.56
CA SER A 87 -9.96 -13.56 -4.84
C SER A 87 -11.24 -14.22 -5.33
N TYR A 88 -11.43 -14.35 -6.65
CA TYR A 88 -12.61 -15.02 -7.19
C TYR A 88 -12.62 -16.52 -6.85
N TRP A 89 -11.48 -17.20 -6.97
CA TRP A 89 -11.34 -18.59 -6.55
C TRP A 89 -11.62 -18.77 -5.06
N LEU A 90 -11.10 -17.89 -4.22
CA LEU A 90 -11.32 -17.94 -2.77
C LEU A 90 -12.78 -17.64 -2.44
N GLY A 91 -13.38 -16.67 -3.09
CA GLY A 91 -14.79 -16.31 -2.95
C GLY A 91 -15.75 -17.44 -3.32
N THR A 92 -15.47 -18.17 -4.40
CA THR A 92 -16.26 -19.36 -4.80
C THR A 92 -16.09 -20.54 -3.86
N ARG A 93 -15.04 -20.57 -3.03
CA ARG A 93 -14.86 -21.55 -1.95
C ARG A 93 -15.53 -21.13 -0.65
N LEU A 94 -15.56 -19.83 -0.37
CA LEU A 94 -16.21 -19.27 0.82
C LEU A 94 -17.74 -19.23 0.69
N LEU A 95 -18.24 -18.93 -0.51
CA LEU A 95 -19.65 -18.91 -0.84
C LEU A 95 -20.03 -20.22 -1.53
N ALA A 96 -21.32 -20.58 -1.51
CA ALA A 96 -21.79 -21.78 -2.20
C ALA A 96 -21.41 -21.76 -3.70
N PRO A 97 -21.17 -22.95 -4.31
CA PRO A 97 -20.86 -23.06 -5.73
C PRO A 97 -21.86 -22.27 -6.58
N VAL A 98 -21.37 -21.64 -7.64
CA VAL A 98 -22.23 -20.95 -8.61
C VAL A 98 -23.12 -22.03 -9.26
N PRO A 99 -24.45 -21.88 -9.26
CA PRO A 99 -25.32 -22.75 -10.06
C PRO A 99 -24.85 -22.75 -11.51
N GLU A 100 -24.81 -23.91 -12.19
CA GLU A 100 -24.36 -24.00 -13.59
C GLU A 100 -25.09 -22.99 -14.50
N GLU A 101 -26.37 -22.74 -14.20
CA GLU A 101 -27.24 -21.75 -14.83
C GLU A 101 -26.66 -20.32 -14.79
N ALA A 102 -25.99 -19.94 -13.70
CA ALA A 102 -25.38 -18.62 -13.53
C ALA A 102 -24.00 -18.51 -14.19
N MET A 103 -23.34 -19.63 -14.50
CA MET A 103 -22.05 -19.61 -15.21
C MET A 103 -22.19 -19.23 -16.69
N GLU A 104 -23.33 -19.55 -17.31
CA GLU A 104 -23.58 -19.28 -18.73
C GLU A 104 -24.54 -18.10 -18.97
N ALA A 105 -25.25 -17.65 -17.92
CA ALA A 105 -26.22 -16.58 -18.04
C ALA A 105 -25.59 -15.18 -17.94
N PHE A 106 -25.69 -14.39 -19.01
CA PHE A 106 -25.41 -12.96 -19.00
C PHE A 106 -26.60 -12.15 -18.45
N THR A 107 -26.98 -12.42 -17.20
CA THR A 107 -28.05 -11.69 -16.51
C THR A 107 -27.50 -10.78 -15.41
N PRO A 108 -28.19 -9.67 -15.06
CA PRO A 108 -27.78 -8.80 -13.95
C PRO A 108 -27.67 -9.53 -12.61
N VAL A 109 -28.50 -10.56 -12.40
CA VAL A 109 -28.48 -11.40 -11.18
C VAL A 109 -27.20 -12.22 -11.12
N ALA A 110 -26.88 -12.94 -12.20
CA ALA A 110 -25.63 -13.69 -12.30
C ALA A 110 -24.40 -12.77 -12.15
N GLY A 111 -24.42 -11.58 -12.76
CA GLY A 111 -23.36 -10.58 -12.61
C GLY A 111 -23.13 -10.14 -11.16
N THR A 112 -24.21 -9.92 -10.40
CA THR A 112 -24.14 -9.55 -8.97
C THR A 112 -23.53 -10.68 -8.14
N GLU A 113 -23.91 -11.91 -8.45
CA GLU A 113 -23.41 -13.12 -7.81
C GLU A 113 -21.90 -13.35 -8.01
N HIS A 114 -21.37 -13.05 -9.20
CA HIS A 114 -19.93 -13.08 -9.45
C HIS A 114 -19.21 -11.95 -8.70
N LEU A 115 -19.82 -10.76 -8.64
CA LEU A 115 -19.27 -9.62 -7.93
C LEU A 115 -19.15 -9.91 -6.43
N LEU A 116 -20.18 -10.47 -5.81
CA LEU A 116 -20.18 -10.83 -4.39
C LEU A 116 -19.05 -11.82 -4.05
N ARG A 117 -18.81 -12.80 -4.92
CA ARG A 117 -17.72 -13.78 -4.76
C ARG A 117 -16.37 -13.11 -4.87
N LEU A 118 -16.16 -12.28 -5.89
CA LEU A 118 -14.94 -11.49 -6.01
C LEU A 118 -14.71 -10.65 -4.76
N TRP A 119 -15.70 -9.89 -4.29
CA TRP A 119 -15.59 -9.04 -3.10
C TRP A 119 -15.31 -9.84 -1.82
N ALA A 120 -15.97 -10.98 -1.62
CA ALA A 120 -15.78 -11.81 -0.44
C ALA A 120 -14.35 -12.36 -0.34
N GLY A 121 -13.85 -12.98 -1.41
CA GLY A 121 -12.48 -13.48 -1.41
C GLY A 121 -11.45 -12.35 -1.39
N ASN A 122 -11.75 -11.22 -2.03
CA ASN A 122 -10.84 -10.07 -2.05
C ASN A 122 -10.73 -9.39 -0.70
N LEU A 123 -11.82 -9.27 0.06
CA LEU A 123 -11.77 -8.70 1.40
C LEU A 123 -10.84 -9.52 2.30
N LEU A 124 -10.97 -10.86 2.24
CA LEU A 124 -10.11 -11.76 3.00
C LEU A 124 -8.64 -11.60 2.58
N LEU A 125 -8.37 -11.63 1.27
CA LEU A 125 -7.01 -11.52 0.75
C LEU A 125 -6.39 -10.14 1.03
N ALA A 126 -7.17 -9.07 0.94
CA ALA A 126 -6.75 -7.71 1.27
C ALA A 126 -6.39 -7.58 2.76
N ILE A 127 -7.15 -8.19 3.67
CA ILE A 127 -6.81 -8.23 5.10
C ILE A 127 -5.47 -8.95 5.32
N VAL A 128 -5.29 -10.12 4.68
CA VAL A 128 -4.03 -10.88 4.78
C VAL A 128 -2.86 -10.04 4.28
N PHE A 129 -2.98 -9.41 3.11
CA PHE A 129 -1.93 -8.53 2.58
C PHE A 129 -1.67 -7.32 3.45
N ALA A 130 -2.70 -6.71 4.04
CA ALA A 130 -2.54 -5.59 4.95
C ALA A 130 -1.74 -5.99 6.21
N VAL A 131 -2.05 -7.14 6.80
CA VAL A 131 -1.32 -7.66 7.97
C VAL A 131 0.14 -7.94 7.62
N VAL A 132 0.39 -8.62 6.50
CA VAL A 132 1.76 -8.91 6.03
C VAL A 132 2.51 -7.61 5.74
N ALA A 133 1.88 -6.67 5.04
CA ALA A 133 2.46 -5.37 4.71
C ALA A 133 2.80 -4.56 5.97
N TYR A 134 1.94 -4.58 6.99
CA TYR A 134 2.20 -3.91 8.27
C TYR A 134 3.46 -4.46 8.92
N VAL A 135 3.54 -5.79 9.07
CA VAL A 135 4.69 -6.44 9.73
C VAL A 135 5.97 -6.19 8.96
N LEU A 136 5.95 -6.32 7.63
CA LEU A 136 7.12 -6.09 6.79
C LEU A 136 7.57 -4.62 6.85
N ALA A 137 6.66 -3.67 6.65
CA ALA A 137 6.99 -2.25 6.71
C ALA A 137 7.52 -1.86 8.10
N PHE A 138 6.88 -2.34 9.17
CA PHE A 138 7.34 -2.05 10.53
C PHE A 138 8.76 -2.55 10.77
N ARG A 139 9.06 -3.80 10.38
CA ARG A 139 10.41 -4.38 10.53
C ARG A 139 11.44 -3.64 9.69
N LEU A 140 11.12 -3.34 8.44
CA LEU A 140 12.03 -2.62 7.54
C LEU A 140 12.36 -1.23 8.06
N VAL A 141 11.38 -0.50 8.60
CA VAL A 141 11.61 0.85 9.13
C VAL A 141 12.42 0.82 10.42
N ILE A 142 12.14 -0.12 11.34
CA ILE A 142 12.94 -0.29 12.55
C ILE A 142 14.39 -0.62 12.20
N GLU A 143 14.60 -1.61 11.33
CA GLU A 143 15.94 -2.01 10.90
C GLU A 143 16.67 -0.89 10.14
N PHE A 144 15.96 -0.09 9.35
CA PHE A 144 16.52 1.07 8.68
C PHE A 144 16.98 2.14 9.67
N ARG A 145 16.19 2.43 10.72
CA ARG A 145 16.58 3.40 11.75
C ARG A 145 17.72 2.91 12.63
N GLU A 146 17.70 1.64 13.04
CA GLU A 146 18.79 1.04 13.81
C GLU A 146 20.14 1.10 13.08
N ARG A 147 20.12 1.01 11.75
CA ARG A 147 21.32 1.11 10.90
C ARG A 147 21.76 2.55 10.62
N ASN A 148 20.89 3.54 10.85
CA ASN A 148 21.14 4.96 10.58
C ASN A 148 20.80 5.80 11.83
N PRO A 149 21.48 5.58 12.97
CA PRO A 149 21.21 6.29 14.22
C PRO A 149 21.50 7.80 14.13
N ASP A 150 22.31 8.20 13.15
CA ASP A 150 22.68 9.60 12.90
C ASP A 150 21.46 10.44 12.50
N LEU A 151 20.43 9.83 11.90
CA LEU A 151 19.18 10.49 11.50
C LEU A 151 18.35 10.93 12.73
N ASP A 152 18.28 10.10 13.78
CA ASP A 152 17.58 10.45 15.02
C ASP A 152 18.32 11.55 15.83
N ALA A 153 19.59 11.83 15.51
CA ALA A 153 20.45 12.77 16.24
C ALA A 153 20.59 14.15 15.58
N LEU A 154 20.03 14.35 14.37
CA LEU A 154 20.08 15.64 13.70
C LEU A 154 19.15 16.63 14.40
N PRO A 155 19.65 17.78 14.90
CA PRO A 155 18.77 18.84 15.34
C PRO A 155 17.98 19.31 14.13
N VAL A 156 16.65 19.26 14.26
CA VAL A 156 15.70 19.88 13.33
C VAL A 156 15.90 21.39 13.43
N ASP A 157 16.94 21.91 12.79
CA ASP A 157 17.25 23.32 12.72
C ASP A 157 16.29 23.94 11.67
N LEU A 158 15.07 24.21 12.13
CA LEU A 158 14.01 24.87 11.36
C LEU A 158 14.07 26.39 11.44
N ASP A 159 15.22 26.96 11.82
CA ASP A 159 15.43 28.41 11.82
C ASP A 159 16.54 28.78 10.84
N GLY A 160 16.26 28.61 9.54
CA GLY A 160 17.00 29.22 8.44
C GLY A 160 16.24 30.42 7.91
N GLU A 161 16.83 31.60 8.09
CA GLU A 161 16.40 32.96 7.71
C GLU A 161 15.72 33.13 6.33
#